data_AF-A0A377U0C5-F1
#
_entry.id   AF-A0A377U0C5-F1
#
_cell.length_a   1.000
_cell.length_b   1.000
_cell.length_c   1.000
_cell.angle_alpha   90.00
_cell.angle_beta   90.00
_cell.angle_gamma   90.00
#
_symmetry.space_group_name_H-M   'P 1'
#
loop_
_entity.id
_entity.type
_entity.pdbx_description
1 polymer ?
#
loop_
_entity_poly.entity_id
_entity_poly.type
_entity_poly.pdbx_seq_one_letter_code
_entity_poly.pdbx_strand_id
1 'polypeptide(L)' 'MDYGNERMTNSHCSLDPFRREIRVTALTDDKVLLMTSCESGAYNTVWLAWLVSRQRPYVARQVRLTLPFQPAGRGAAGD' A
#
# COMPACT_ATOMS: atom_id res chain seq x y z
N MET A 1 -6.32 -15.69 13.30
CA MET A 1 -5.94 -15.04 12.02
C MET A 1 -5.36 -13.68 12.39
N ASP A 2 -4.12 -13.36 12.00
CA ASP A 2 -3.51 -12.06 12.32
C ASP A 2 -4.17 -10.95 11.48
N TYR A 3 -4.33 -9.77 12.08
CA TYR A 3 -5.00 -8.61 11.47
C TYR A 3 -4.31 -8.17 10.16
N GLY A 4 -2.99 -8.37 10.05
CA GLY A 4 -2.24 -8.15 8.82
C GLY A 4 -2.65 -9.09 7.68
N ASN A 5 -2.89 -10.37 7.98
CA ASN A 5 -3.35 -11.36 7.00
C ASN A 5 -4.77 -11.06 6.49
N GLU A 6 -5.65 -10.59 7.38
CA GLU A 6 -7.02 -10.19 6.99
C GLU A 6 -7.00 -9.05 5.96
N ARG A 7 -6.12 -8.05 6.14
CA ARG A 7 -6.00 -6.91 5.21
C ARG A 7 -5.33 -7.26 3.89
N MET A 8 -4.35 -8.15 3.88
CA MET A 8 -3.76 -8.64 2.63
C MET A 8 -4.79 -9.39 1.76
N THR A 9 -5.72 -10.10 2.40
CA THR A 9 -6.71 -10.93 1.70
C THR A 9 -7.95 -10.13 1.26
N ASN A 10 -8.42 -9.17 2.08
CA ASN A 10 -9.69 -8.43 1.84
C ASN A 10 -9.52 -7.02 1.23
N SER A 11 -8.41 -6.73 0.56
CA SER A 11 -8.20 -5.43 -0.09
C SER A 11 -8.96 -5.34 -1.43
N HIS A 12 -9.67 -4.22 -1.66
CA HIS A 12 -10.32 -3.90 -2.94
C HIS A 12 -9.25 -3.63 -3.99
N CYS A 13 -8.88 -4.68 -4.70
CA CYS A 13 -7.63 -4.73 -5.42
C CYS A 13 -7.77 -5.57 -6.68
N SER A 14 -7.47 -4.98 -7.84
CA SER A 14 -7.73 -5.63 -9.15
C SER A 14 -6.67 -6.65 -9.54
N LEU A 15 -5.47 -6.58 -8.95
CA LEU A 15 -4.42 -7.56 -9.20
C LEU A 15 -4.76 -8.91 -8.55
N ASP A 16 -4.57 -9.99 -9.32
CA ASP A 16 -4.74 -11.37 -8.85
C ASP A 16 -3.93 -11.61 -7.55
N PRO A 17 -4.52 -12.18 -6.49
CA PRO A 17 -3.85 -12.41 -5.22
C PRO A 17 -2.49 -13.12 -5.32
N PHE A 18 -2.35 -14.09 -6.23
CA PHE A 18 -1.09 -14.85 -6.42
C PHE A 18 -0.01 -14.05 -7.14
N ARG A 19 -0.36 -12.92 -7.75
CA ARG A 19 0.57 -12.00 -8.41
C ARG A 19 0.93 -10.79 -7.54
N ARG A 20 0.36 -10.67 -6.35
CA ARG A 20 0.62 -9.55 -5.44
C ARG A 20 2.00 -9.70 -4.80
N GLU A 21 2.77 -8.63 -4.84
CA GLU A 21 3.97 -8.48 -4.03
C GLU A 21 3.56 -7.91 -2.66
N ILE A 22 4.12 -8.47 -1.60
CA ILE A 22 4.01 -7.94 -0.25
C ILE A 22 5.36 -7.40 0.16
N ARG A 23 5.39 -6.15 0.64
CA ARG A 23 6.57 -5.52 1.22
C ARG A 23 6.29 -5.15 2.66
N VAL A 24 7.26 -5.44 3.53
CA VAL A 24 7.22 -5.08 4.95
C VAL A 24 8.50 -4.35 5.29
N THR A 25 8.37 -3.17 5.91
CA THR A 25 9.52 -2.35 6.31
C THR A 25 9.34 -1.89 7.75
N ALA A 26 10.35 -2.08 8.59
CA ALA A 26 10.35 -1.52 9.93
C ALA A 26 10.46 0.00 9.87
N LEU A 27 9.57 0.70 10.57
CA LEU A 27 9.64 2.15 10.72
C LEU A 27 10.20 2.52 12.10
N THR A 28 9.78 1.78 13.11
CA THR A 28 10.19 1.90 14.51
C THR A 28 10.13 0.53 15.19
N ASP A 29 10.53 0.46 16.46
CA ASP A 29 10.40 -0.77 17.26
C ASP A 29 8.95 -1.23 17.45
N ASP A 30 7.98 -0.31 17.35
CA ASP A 30 6.57 -0.57 17.55
C ASP A 30 5.73 -0.49 16.27
N LYS A 31 6.28 -0.10 15.12
CA LYS A 31 5.53 0.06 13.86
C LYS A 31 6.26 -0.47 12.64
N VAL A 32 5.47 -1.01 11.71
CA VAL A 32 5.93 -1.38 10.37
C VAL A 32 5.05 -0.74 9.30
N LEU A 33 5.64 -0.50 8.14
CA LEU A 33 4.94 -0.21 6.90
C LEU A 33 4.68 -1.55 6.19
N LEU A 34 3.42 -1.90 6.02
CA LEU A 34 2.97 -3.01 5.18
C LEU A 34 2.48 -2.45 3.85
N MET A 35 2.97 -2.97 2.73
CA MET A 35 2.54 -2.57 1.40
C MET A 35 2.17 -3.78 0.55
N THR A 36 1.10 -3.63 -0.24
CA THR A 36 0.59 -4.66 -1.15
C THR A 36 0.49 -4.07 -2.54
N SER A 37 1.10 -4.71 -3.55
CA SER A 37 0.91 -4.30 -4.94
C SER A 37 -0.51 -4.61 -5.37
N CYS A 38 -1.15 -3.67 -6.08
CA CYS A 38 -2.61 -3.71 -6.15
C CYS A 38 -3.31 -3.49 -7.49
N GLU A 39 -2.88 -2.54 -8.29
CA GLU A 39 -3.46 -2.34 -9.63
C GLU A 39 -2.30 -2.25 -10.61
N SER A 40 -2.39 -2.97 -11.72
CA SER A 40 -1.43 -2.90 -12.82
C SER A 40 -2.14 -2.34 -14.05
N GLY A 41 -2.44 -1.04 -14.03
CA GLY A 41 -3.08 -0.33 -15.15
C GLY A 41 -2.02 0.27 -16.08
N ALA A 42 -2.09 -0.02 -17.38
CA ALA A 42 -1.06 0.41 -18.36
C ALA A 42 0.38 0.10 -17.90
N TYR A 43 0.60 -1.10 -17.35
CA TYR A 43 1.87 -1.57 -16.76
C TYR A 43 2.35 -0.83 -15.51
N ASN A 44 1.56 0.09 -14.94
CA ASN A 44 1.91 0.78 -13.70
C ASN A 44 1.36 0.03 -12.50
N THR A 45 2.24 -0.47 -11.64
CA THR A 45 1.86 -1.09 -10.36
C THR A 45 1.69 -0.02 -9.28
N VAL A 46 0.47 0.14 -8.76
CA VAL A 46 0.21 0.96 -7.56
C VAL A 46 0.26 0.12 -6.29
N TRP A 47 0.57 0.77 -5.18
CA TRP A 47 0.71 0.12 -3.87
C TRP A 47 -0.30 0.68 -2.89
N LEU A 48 -1.05 -0.21 -2.24
CA LEU A 48 -1.75 0.12 -1.01
C LEU A 48 -0.77 0.00 0.15
N ALA A 49 -0.92 0.85 1.18
CA ALA A 49 0.00 0.90 2.30
C ALA A 49 -0.74 1.07 3.64
N TRP A 50 -0.21 0.42 4.68
CA TRP A 50 -0.72 0.49 6.05
C TRP A 50 0.41 0.66 7.05
N LEU A 51 0.17 1.50 8.06
CA LEU A 51 0.96 1.51 9.29
C LEU A 51 0.39 0.47 10.24
N VAL A 52 1.18 -0.54 10.58
CA VAL A 52 0.78 -1.65 11.45
C VAL A 52 1.54 -1.57 12.77
N SER A 53 0.83 -1.61 13.89
CA SER A 53 1.46 -1.71 15.21
C SER A 53 2.00 -3.13 15.47
N ARG A 54 3.18 -3.21 16.10
CA ARG A 54 3.81 -4.46 16.56
C ARG A 54 3.50 -4.80 18.01
N GLN A 55 2.73 -3.95 18.69
CA GLN A 55 2.34 -4.11 20.08
C GLN A 55 0.83 -4.02 20.22
N ARG A 56 0.28 -4.57 21.32
CA ARG A 56 -1.15 -4.53 21.59
C ARG A 56 -1.59 -3.10 21.98
N PRO A 57 -2.77 -2.64 21.53
CA PRO A 57 -3.66 -3.30 20.57
C PRO A 57 -3.06 -3.29 19.15
N TYR A 58 -3.18 -4.41 18.43
CA TYR A 58 -2.76 -4.50 17.04
C TYR A 58 -3.71 -3.69 16.15
N VAL A 59 -3.17 -2.70 15.44
CA VAL A 59 -3.93 -1.78 14.60
C VAL A 59 -3.20 -1.65 13.27
N ALA A 60 -3.93 -1.76 12.16
CA ALA A 60 -3.45 -1.35 10.84
C ALA A 60 -4.27 -0.16 10.34
N ARG A 61 -3.59 0.97 10.12
CA ARG A 61 -4.20 2.18 9.57
C ARG A 61 -3.70 2.40 8.16
N GLN A 62 -4.62 2.48 7.21
CA GLN A 62 -4.26 2.77 5.82
C GLN A 62 -3.62 4.16 5.73
N VAL A 63 -2.56 4.26 4.94
CA VAL A 63 -1.91 5.52 4.59
C VAL A 63 -1.95 5.71 3.09
N ARG A 64 -2.07 6.96 2.66
CA ARG A 64 -1.94 7.35 1.26
C ARG A 64 -0.53 7.83 1.04
N LEU A 65 0.20 7.17 0.17
CA LEU A 65 1.52 7.60 -0.26
C LEU A 65 1.34 8.53 -1.45
N THR A 66 1.71 9.80 -1.28
CA THR A 66 1.82 10.75 -2.39
C THR A 66 3.26 10.75 -2.86
N LEU A 67 3.48 10.56 -4.16
CA LEU A 67 4.81 10.73 -4.73
C LEU A 67 5.28 12.19 -4.50
N PRO A 68 6.53 12.41 -4.09
CA PRO A 68 7.05 13.76 -3.81
C PRO A 68 7.28 14.59 -5.08
N PHE A 69 7.10 13.98 -6.25
CA PHE A 69 7.18 14.63 -7.55
C PHE A 69 5.86 14.49 -8.28
N GLN A 70 5.45 15.55 -8.96
CA GLN A 70 4.30 15.50 -9.87
C GLN A 70 4.69 14.67 -11.10
N PRO A 71 3.82 13.76 -11.59
CA PRO A 71 4.04 13.14 -12.88
C PRO A 71 4.14 14.25 -13.94
N ALA A 72 5.18 14.22 -14.75
CA ALA A 72 5.36 15.16 -15.85
C ALA A 72 4.12 15.09 -16.75
N GLY A 73 3.29 16.14 -16.74
CA GLY A 73 2.07 16.17 -17.55
C GLY A 73 0.92 17.01 -17.00
N ARG A 74 0.90 17.40 -15.72
CA ARG A 74 -0.20 18.24 -15.19
C ARG A 74 -0.05 19.75 -15.46
N GLY A 75 0.94 20.15 -16.26
CA GLY A 75 1.16 21.54 -16.68
C GLY A 75 0.68 21.88 -18.11
N ALA A 76 0.08 20.94 -18.84
CA ALA A 76 -0.25 21.13 -20.26
C ALA A 76 -1.63 20.56 -20.65
N ALA A 77 -2.61 20.63 -19.75
CA ALA A 77 -4.01 20.41 -20.09
C ALA A 77 -4.82 21.56 -19.50
N GLY A 78 -4.67 22.70 -20.16
CA GLY A 78 -5.27 23.98 -19.81
C GLY A 78 -5.02 24.95 -20.96
N ASP A 79 -5.52 24.58 -22.15
CA ASP A 79 -5.99 25.46 -23.23
C ASP A 79 -6.91 24.63 -24.15
#